data_AF-A0A818AWI1-F1
#
_entry.id   AF-A0A818AWI1-F1
#
_cell.length_a   1.000
_cell.length_b   1.000
_cell.length_c   1.000
_cell.angle_alpha   90.00
_cell.angle_beta   90.00
_cell.angle_gamma   90.00
#
_symmetry.space_group_name_H-M   'P 1'
#
loop_
_entity.id
_entity.type
_entity.pdbx_description
1 polymer ?
#
loop_
_entity_poly.entity_id
_entity_poly.type
_entity_poly.pdbx_seq_one_letter_code
_entity_poly.pdbx_strand_id
1 'polypeptide(L)'
;MIGGGIEAGPNAVFAFSKEGYKKSDVNMSELFSSLTYPGFIKIAAKYWKTGMGEMYRSFSKTAFTNALQKLIPEIKEEDLIEGGAGVRAQACSKDGKLIDDFLIVQNGKILNVCNAPSPAATSSLSIGNYIKDKVINLF
;
A
#
# COMPACT_ATOMS: atom_id res chain seq x y z
N MET A 1 10.46 10.40 14.29
CA MET A 1 9.11 10.98 14.08
C MET A 1 8.95 12.31 14.81
N ILE A 2 7.87 13.07 14.55
CA ILE A 2 7.58 14.37 15.20
C ILE A 2 7.60 14.27 16.75
N GLY A 3 7.35 13.08 17.32
CA GLY A 3 7.41 12.81 18.77
C GLY A 3 8.65 12.04 19.27
N GLY A 4 9.77 12.00 18.53
CA GLY A 4 11.02 11.38 19.01
C GLY A 4 11.10 9.84 18.96
N GLY A 5 10.04 9.15 18.55
CA GLY A 5 10.05 7.69 18.34
C GLY A 5 10.73 7.25 17.04
N ILE A 6 11.20 6.00 17.05
CA ILE A 6 11.71 5.26 15.88
C ILE A 6 10.62 4.31 15.41
N GLU A 7 10.31 4.35 14.12
CA GLU A 7 9.37 3.43 13.48
C GLU A 7 10.15 2.32 12.80
N ALA A 8 9.75 1.09 13.07
CA ALA A 8 10.21 -0.08 12.34
C ALA A 8 9.06 -0.52 11.43
N GLY A 9 9.23 -0.37 10.12
CA GLY A 9 8.19 -0.65 9.13
C GLY A 9 8.06 0.46 8.08
N PRO A 10 7.08 0.38 7.17
CA PRO A 10 5.94 -0.54 7.18
C PRO A 10 6.18 -1.88 6.44
N ASN A 11 5.46 -2.93 6.85
CA ASN A 11 5.26 -4.10 5.99
C ASN A 11 4.12 -3.81 5.00
N ALA A 12 4.31 -4.18 3.74
CA ALA A 12 3.26 -4.06 2.73
C ALA A 12 2.54 -5.40 2.59
N VAL A 13 1.33 -5.48 3.11
CA VAL A 13 0.48 -6.69 3.05
C VAL A 13 -0.83 -6.41 2.33
N PHE A 14 -1.45 -7.47 1.85
CA PHE A 14 -2.76 -7.38 1.23
C PHE A 14 -3.83 -7.11 2.28
N ALA A 15 -4.60 -6.03 2.11
CA ALA A 15 -5.72 -5.70 2.96
C ALA A 15 -6.98 -6.46 2.55
N PHE A 16 -7.74 -6.97 3.51
CA PHE A 16 -8.98 -7.73 3.27
C PHE A 16 -10.23 -6.85 3.16
N SER A 17 -10.06 -5.53 3.24
CA SER A 17 -11.07 -4.50 3.07
C SER A 17 -10.39 -3.23 2.56
N LYS A 18 -11.04 -2.48 1.67
CA LYS A 18 -10.51 -1.24 1.08
C LYS A 18 -10.34 -0.12 2.12
N GLU A 19 -11.06 -0.21 3.23
CA GLU A 19 -11.01 0.71 4.35
C GLU A 19 -10.70 -0.02 5.67
N GLY A 20 -10.11 -1.22 5.58
CA GLY A 20 -9.73 -2.02 6.74
C GLY A 20 -8.37 -1.64 7.28
N TYR A 21 -8.32 -1.04 8.48
CA TYR A 21 -7.08 -0.63 9.13
C TYR A 21 -6.58 -1.67 10.15
N LYS A 22 -7.40 -2.67 10.49
CA LYS A 22 -7.01 -3.79 11.35
C LYS A 22 -6.88 -5.07 10.54
N LYS A 23 -6.02 -5.99 11.01
CA LYS A 23 -5.84 -7.31 10.42
C LYS A 23 -7.12 -8.16 10.41
N SER A 24 -8.04 -7.87 11.32
CA SER A 24 -9.36 -8.50 11.45
C SER A 24 -10.44 -7.87 10.56
N ASP A 25 -10.16 -6.73 9.91
CA ASP A 25 -11.16 -6.04 9.10
C ASP A 25 -11.29 -6.77 7.76
N VAL A 26 -12.33 -7.58 7.64
CA VAL A 26 -12.59 -8.41 6.46
C VAL A 26 -13.91 -8.00 5.84
N ASN A 27 -13.87 -7.61 4.57
CA ASN A 27 -15.05 -7.46 3.74
C ASN A 27 -15.05 -8.58 2.69
N MET A 28 -15.92 -9.57 2.86
CA MET A 28 -15.95 -10.75 1.99
C MET A 28 -16.21 -10.42 0.52
N SER A 29 -17.03 -9.41 0.24
CA SER A 29 -17.34 -8.99 -1.13
C SER A 29 -16.11 -8.37 -1.81
N GLU A 30 -15.41 -7.49 -1.10
CA GLU A 30 -14.19 -6.84 -1.61
C GLU A 30 -13.02 -7.79 -1.74
N LEU A 31 -12.88 -8.69 -0.76
CA LEU A 31 -11.90 -9.77 -0.79
C LEU A 31 -12.13 -10.65 -2.01
N PHE A 32 -13.36 -11.12 -2.22
CA PHE A 32 -13.69 -11.95 -3.38
C PHE A 32 -13.45 -11.21 -4.71
N SER A 33 -13.85 -9.93 -4.80
CA SER A 33 -13.60 -9.09 -5.97
C SER A 33 -12.10 -8.96 -6.27
N SER A 34 -11.27 -8.80 -5.24
CA SER A 34 -9.82 -8.69 -5.39
C SER A 34 -9.18 -10.02 -5.79
N LEU A 35 -9.57 -11.13 -5.14
CA LEU A 35 -9.05 -12.47 -5.41
C LEU A 35 -9.45 -13.00 -6.80
N THR A 36 -10.59 -12.54 -7.34
CA THR A 36 -11.06 -12.91 -8.67
C THR A 36 -10.60 -11.96 -9.78
N TYR A 37 -9.97 -10.83 -9.42
CA TYR A 37 -9.46 -9.88 -10.40
C TYR A 37 -8.24 -10.48 -11.15
N PRO A 38 -8.28 -10.63 -12.49
CA PRO A 38 -7.21 -11.31 -13.25
C PRO A 38 -5.83 -10.68 -13.07
N GLY A 39 -5.77 -9.34 -12.95
CA GLY A 39 -4.52 -8.63 -12.72
C GLY A 39 -3.91 -8.97 -11.35
N PHE A 40 -4.74 -9.07 -10.31
CA PHE A 40 -4.29 -9.41 -8.97
C PHE A 40 -3.79 -10.85 -8.91
N ILE A 41 -4.51 -11.79 -9.54
CA ILE A 41 -4.08 -13.20 -9.61
C ILE A 41 -2.68 -13.31 -10.22
N LYS A 42 -2.42 -12.58 -11.32
CA LYS A 42 -1.08 -12.55 -11.96
C LYS A 42 0.00 -11.97 -11.03
N ILE A 43 -0.31 -10.87 -10.32
CA ILE A 43 0.61 -10.25 -9.35
C ILE A 43 0.89 -11.21 -8.19
N ALA A 44 -0.16 -11.80 -7.60
CA ALA A 44 -0.05 -12.75 -6.50
C ALA A 44 0.78 -13.96 -6.93
N ALA A 45 0.53 -14.54 -8.10
CA ALA A 45 1.30 -15.65 -8.63
C ALA A 45 2.79 -15.30 -8.88
N LYS A 46 3.08 -14.05 -9.27
CA LYS A 46 4.47 -13.59 -9.49
C LYS A 46 5.21 -13.34 -8.17
N TYR A 47 4.54 -12.78 -7.17
CA TYR A 47 5.18 -12.30 -5.92
C TYR A 47 4.77 -13.08 -4.66
N TRP A 48 4.18 -14.27 -4.79
CA TRP A 48 3.62 -15.04 -3.67
C TRP A 48 4.62 -15.29 -2.54
N LYS A 49 5.89 -15.58 -2.85
CA LYS A 49 6.92 -15.84 -1.83
C LYS A 49 7.15 -14.61 -0.96
N THR A 50 7.31 -13.45 -1.60
CA THR A 50 7.48 -12.17 -0.91
C THR A 50 6.22 -11.82 -0.13
N GLY A 51 5.06 -11.88 -0.77
CA GLY A 51 3.77 -11.57 -0.14
C GLY A 51 3.50 -12.44 1.09
N MET A 52 3.73 -13.75 1.01
CA MET A 52 3.56 -14.63 2.17
C MET A 52 4.56 -14.35 3.29
N GLY A 53 5.80 -13.98 2.95
CA GLY A 53 6.79 -13.55 3.93
C GLY A 53 6.38 -12.27 4.66
N GLU A 54 5.81 -11.30 3.95
CA GLU A 54 5.26 -10.07 4.54
C GLU A 54 4.04 -10.34 5.42
N MET A 55 3.14 -11.21 4.98
CA MET A 55 1.99 -11.65 5.78
C MET A 55 2.49 -12.29 7.09
N TYR A 56 3.41 -13.25 7.02
CA TYR A 56 3.93 -13.91 8.21
C TYR A 56 4.55 -12.93 9.21
N ARG A 57 5.40 -11.99 8.75
CA ARG A 57 5.98 -10.95 9.60
C ARG A 57 4.92 -10.00 10.16
N SER A 58 3.83 -9.77 9.45
CA SER A 58 2.76 -8.88 9.91
C SER A 58 1.88 -9.54 10.97
N PHE A 59 1.74 -10.86 10.97
CA PHE A 59 0.97 -11.60 11.99
C PHE A 59 1.81 -12.12 13.16
N SER A 60 3.13 -12.24 13.03
CA SER A 60 4.03 -12.74 14.08
C SER A 60 5.02 -11.66 14.55
N LYS A 61 4.84 -11.20 15.79
CA LYS A 61 5.73 -10.23 16.44
C LYS A 61 7.17 -10.77 16.55
N THR A 62 7.33 -12.05 16.88
CA THR A 62 8.64 -12.73 16.89
C THR A 62 9.29 -12.75 15.50
N ALA A 63 8.54 -13.08 14.44
CA ALA A 63 9.09 -13.07 13.08
C ALA A 63 9.51 -11.67 12.62
N PHE A 64 8.74 -10.65 13.00
CA PHE A 64 9.08 -9.26 12.76
C PHE A 64 10.35 -8.85 13.50
N THR A 65 10.46 -9.19 14.79
CA THR A 65 11.65 -8.95 15.63
C THR A 65 12.90 -9.58 14.99
N ASN A 66 12.83 -10.86 14.62
CA ASN A 66 13.94 -11.56 13.97
C ASN A 66 14.36 -10.92 12.63
N ALA A 67 13.41 -10.33 11.90
CA ALA A 67 13.72 -9.61 10.67
C ALA A 67 14.44 -8.27 10.96
N LEU A 68 14.01 -7.54 11.99
CA LEU A 68 14.66 -6.31 12.45
C LEU A 68 16.06 -6.55 13.01
N GLN A 69 16.28 -7.68 13.69
CA GLN A 69 17.59 -8.05 14.23
C GLN A 69 18.68 -8.24 13.16
N LYS A 70 18.31 -8.35 11.88
CA LYS A 70 19.28 -8.30 10.78
C LYS A 70 19.89 -6.90 10.58
N LEU A 71 19.19 -5.87 11.03
CA LEU A 71 19.62 -4.47 10.97
C LEU A 71 20.11 -3.97 12.33
N ILE A 72 19.42 -4.35 13.41
CA ILE A 72 19.72 -3.94 14.79
C ILE A 72 19.68 -5.19 15.69
N PRO A 73 20.81 -5.93 15.83
CA PRO A 73 20.83 -7.23 16.52
C PRO A 73 20.37 -7.21 17.98
N GLU A 74 20.57 -6.09 18.67
CA GLU A 74 20.22 -5.90 20.08
C GLU A 74 18.72 -5.72 20.33
N ILE A 75 17.90 -5.47 19.30
CA ILE A 75 16.46 -5.25 19.48
C ILE A 75 15.77 -6.53 19.94
N LYS A 76 14.88 -6.40 20.93
CA LYS A 76 14.08 -7.49 21.47
C LYS A 76 12.60 -7.28 21.19
N GLU A 77 11.84 -8.35 21.34
CA GLU A 77 10.39 -8.31 21.12
C GLU A 77 9.67 -7.35 22.09
N GLU A 78 10.20 -7.16 23.29
CA GLU A 78 9.70 -6.23 24.31
C GLU A 78 9.92 -4.75 23.95
N ASP A 79 10.90 -4.44 23.10
CA ASP A 79 11.18 -3.07 22.63
C ASP A 79 10.16 -2.61 21.57
N LEU A 80 9.37 -3.54 21.03
CA LEU A 80 8.43 -3.28 19.94
C LEU A 80 7.02 -3.06 20.47
N ILE A 81 6.45 -1.92 20.09
CA ILE A 81 5.03 -1.60 20.26
C ILE A 81 4.31 -1.65 18.91
N GLU A 82 3.01 -1.94 18.92
CA GLU A 82 2.21 -1.93 17.69
C GLU A 82 2.13 -0.50 17.14
N GLY A 83 2.50 -0.34 15.87
CA GLY A 83 2.42 0.93 15.15
C GLY A 83 1.05 1.15 14.49
N GLY A 84 0.91 2.29 13.81
CA GLY A 84 -0.26 2.56 12.99
C GLY A 84 -0.31 1.70 11.73
N ALA A 85 -1.49 1.63 11.11
CA ALA A 85 -1.70 1.04 9.80
C ALA A 85 -2.16 2.10 8.80
N GLY A 86 -1.88 1.87 7.53
CA GLY A 86 -2.37 2.69 6.42
C GLY A 86 -2.79 1.79 5.26
N VAL A 87 -3.92 2.13 4.61
CA VAL A 87 -4.37 1.43 3.42
C VAL A 87 -3.99 2.25 2.18
N ARG A 88 -3.21 1.65 1.29
CA ARG A 88 -2.83 2.26 0.01
C ARG A 88 -3.69 1.68 -1.11
N ALA A 89 -4.46 2.54 -1.77
CA ALA A 89 -5.12 2.21 -3.03
C ALA A 89 -4.07 2.19 -4.15
N GLN A 90 -3.52 1.01 -4.43
CA GLN A 90 -2.54 0.79 -5.50
C GLN A 90 -3.25 0.27 -6.75
N ALA A 91 -3.19 1.03 -7.85
CA ALA A 91 -3.77 0.57 -9.11
C ALA A 91 -2.97 -0.61 -9.68
N CYS A 92 -3.69 -1.62 -10.17
CA CYS A 92 -3.14 -2.74 -10.92
C CYS A 92 -3.86 -2.91 -12.26
N SER A 93 -3.09 -3.20 -13.31
CA SER A 93 -3.65 -3.48 -14.63
C SER A 93 -4.17 -4.92 -14.71
N LYS A 94 -5.06 -5.19 -15.68
CA LYS A 94 -5.55 -6.55 -16.00
C LYS A 94 -4.41 -7.51 -16.40
N ASP A 95 -3.27 -6.98 -16.80
CA ASP A 95 -2.08 -7.73 -17.18
C ASP A 95 -1.14 -8.03 -16.00
N GLY A 96 -1.52 -7.63 -14.79
CA GLY A 96 -0.74 -7.90 -13.59
C GLY A 96 0.47 -6.98 -13.42
N LYS A 97 0.36 -5.73 -13.91
CA LYS A 97 1.32 -4.68 -13.63
C LYS A 97 0.78 -3.78 -12.51
N LEU A 98 1.61 -3.47 -11.53
CA LEU A 98 1.35 -2.39 -10.58
C LEU A 98 1.65 -1.07 -11.30
N ILE A 99 0.75 -0.09 -11.18
CA ILE A 99 0.94 1.22 -11.81
C ILE A 99 1.73 2.11 -10.84
N ASP A 100 2.97 2.42 -11.19
CA ASP A 100 3.87 3.19 -10.30
C ASP A 100 3.69 4.71 -10.41
N ASP A 101 3.23 5.18 -11.57
CA ASP A 101 3.03 6.60 -11.87
C ASP A 101 1.53 6.97 -11.88
N PHE A 102 1.20 8.22 -12.22
CA PHE A 102 -0.17 8.67 -12.39
C PHE A 102 -0.97 7.78 -13.34
N LEU A 103 -2.16 7.38 -12.89
CA LEU A 103 -3.21 6.88 -13.77
C LEU A 103 -4.33 7.90 -13.77
N ILE A 104 -4.39 8.72 -14.82
CA ILE A 104 -5.40 9.76 -14.97
C ILE A 104 -6.34 9.37 -16.09
N VAL A 105 -7.65 9.33 -15.80
CA VAL A 105 -8.70 9.02 -16.76
C VAL A 105 -9.63 10.21 -16.91
N GLN A 106 -9.68 10.78 -18.10
CA GLN A 106 -10.59 11.87 -18.45
C GLN A 106 -11.88 11.31 -19.03
N ASN A 107 -13.03 11.84 -18.59
CA ASN A 107 -14.32 11.60 -19.20
C ASN A 107 -15.09 12.94 -19.33
N GLY A 108 -15.11 13.49 -20.53
CA GLY A 108 -15.63 14.84 -20.78
C GLY A 108 -14.88 15.88 -19.93
N LYS A 109 -15.61 16.56 -19.05
CA LYS A 109 -15.10 17.59 -18.12
C LYS A 109 -14.70 17.03 -16.74
N ILE A 110 -14.62 15.70 -16.59
CA ILE A 110 -14.24 15.03 -15.34
C ILE A 110 -12.83 14.45 -15.49
N LEU A 111 -11.95 14.76 -14.54
CA LEU A 111 -10.60 14.18 -14.43
C LEU A 111 -10.53 13.25 -13.21
N ASN A 112 -10.35 11.95 -13.44
CA ASN A 112 -10.22 10.96 -12.38
C ASN A 112 -8.75 10.64 -12.15
N VAL A 113 -8.25 10.86 -10.94
CA VAL A 113 -6.91 10.44 -10.52
C VAL A 113 -7.03 9.07 -9.87
N CYS A 114 -6.84 8.02 -10.67
CA CYS A 114 -7.00 6.63 -10.25
C CYS A 114 -5.74 6.02 -9.61
N ASN A 115 -4.58 6.66 -9.77
CA ASN A 115 -3.33 6.32 -9.10
C ASN A 115 -2.46 7.58 -9.02
N ALA A 116 -1.73 7.74 -7.91
CA ALA A 116 -0.75 8.81 -7.74
C ALA A 116 0.60 8.22 -7.31
N PRO A 117 1.73 8.81 -7.74
CA PRO A 117 3.06 8.30 -7.43
C PRO A 117 3.40 8.45 -5.95
N SER A 118 4.27 7.56 -5.47
CA SER A 118 4.85 7.63 -4.12
C SER A 118 6.14 8.46 -4.12
N PRO A 119 6.44 9.26 -3.08
CA PRO A 119 5.59 9.60 -1.93
C PRO A 119 4.66 10.78 -2.23
N ALA A 120 3.35 10.50 -2.29
CA ALA A 120 2.33 11.49 -2.64
C ALA A 120 2.28 12.68 -1.66
N ALA A 121 2.51 12.43 -0.36
CA ALA A 121 2.50 13.48 0.66
C ALA A 121 3.65 14.47 0.50
N THR A 122 4.87 13.99 0.25
CA THR A 122 6.08 14.82 0.07
C THR A 122 5.99 15.68 -1.18
N SER A 123 5.43 15.14 -2.26
CA SER A 123 5.28 15.84 -3.55
C SER A 123 3.91 16.47 -3.76
N SER A 124 3.11 16.62 -2.70
CA SER A 124 1.69 17.00 -2.76
C SER A 124 1.44 18.31 -3.52
N LEU A 125 2.28 19.34 -3.31
CA LEU A 125 2.16 20.62 -4.02
C LEU A 125 2.46 20.49 -5.52
N SER A 126 3.49 19.73 -5.88
CA SER A 126 3.86 19.47 -7.28
C SER A 126 2.80 18.63 -7.98
N ILE A 127 2.26 17.62 -7.30
CA ILE A 127 1.12 16.81 -7.75
C ILE A 127 -0.11 17.69 -7.96
N GLY A 128 -0.41 18.59 -7.01
CA GLY A 128 -1.51 19.53 -7.09
C GLY A 128 -1.38 20.46 -8.31
N ASN A 129 -0.19 21.01 -8.55
CA ASN A 129 0.08 21.83 -9.73
C ASN A 129 -0.11 21.05 -11.04
N TYR A 130 0.40 19.82 -11.11
CA TYR A 130 0.24 18.96 -12.29
C TYR A 130 -1.24 18.66 -12.58
N ILE A 131 -2.02 18.33 -11.55
CA ILE A 131 -3.46 18.07 -11.70
C ILE A 131 -4.19 19.36 -12.12
N LYS A 132 -3.88 20.49 -11.49
CA LYS A 132 -4.46 21.81 -11.84
C LYS A 132 -4.22 22.16 -13.30
N ASP A 133 -3.01 21.97 -13.81
CA ASP A 133 -2.69 22.24 -15.22
C ASP A 133 -3.47 21.31 -16.17
N LYS A 134 -3.66 20.03 -15.79
CA LYS A 134 -4.52 19.11 -16.57
C LYS A 134 -5.98 19.57 -16.58
N VAL A 135 -6.52 20.00 -15.44
CA VAL A 135 -7.92 20.44 -15.30
C VAL A 135 -8.19 21.71 -16.10
N ILE A 136 -7.29 22.70 -16.06
CA ILE A 136 -7.47 23.95 -16.82
C ILE A 136 -7.63 23.68 -18.32
N ASN A 137 -6.89 22.71 -18.87
CA ASN A 137 -6.98 22.33 -20.28
C ASN A 137 -8.28 21.57 -20.66
N LEU A 138 -9.15 21.25 -19.69
CA LEU A 138 -10.45 20.60 -19.95
C LEU A 138 -11.57 21.59 -20.26
N PHE A 139 -11.36 22.87 -19.96
CA PHE A 139 -12.31 23.96 -20.11
C PHE A 139 -11.80 24.97 -21.14
#